data_AF-A0A352YSM7-F1
#
_entry.id   AF-A0A352YSM7-F1
#
_cell.length_a   1.000
_cell.length_b   1.000
_cell.length_c   1.000
_cell.angle_alpha   90.00
_cell.angle_beta   90.00
_cell.angle_gamma   90.00
#
_symmetry.space_group_name_H-M   'P 1'
#
loop_
_entity.id
_entity.type
_entity.pdbx_description
1 polymer ?
#
loop_
_entity_poly.entity_id
_entity_poly.type
_entity_poly.pdbx_seq_one_letter_code
_entity_poly.pdbx_strand_id
1 'polypeptide(L)'
;MMDIYYFFAPPVTENTTHIAVRRVMDFKAVPLDEKKFEDEFAKEMNRFVKNLKDKNRAKEDFDEFEKELDRCIEDSREDSGYKFEIRSPFYGNLKMTSGFLHHLERLRKLVIEGEPVYPFFAADPRRPGILDALRNENLISKKGPFFGIKLYPRLGYHPAGKPVKDILDICIERDLPVTTHCGMSGFPSADFSLDGSGVWKYNDYGNPLHFEPALKKGLRIDFAHLGSCDPTFKWAKTIAGYMKKYKNVYSDLSCYTGRDEIKKIIALFGKSKIFKERILYGSDFDVMSFTDNKITLEQYCRNFSDLFGNEIQNMRYRNVMKFLNI
;
A
#
# COMPACT_ATOMS: atom_id res chain seq x y z
N MET A 1 -4.61 2.03 -2.48
CA MET A 1 -5.60 2.58 -1.53
C MET A 1 -5.93 1.58 -0.43
N MET A 2 -6.19 2.07 0.78
CA MET A 2 -6.41 1.24 1.96
C MET A 2 -7.59 1.79 2.74
N ASP A 3 -8.33 0.89 3.37
CA ASP A 3 -9.45 1.27 4.22
C ASP A 3 -8.93 1.77 5.57
N ILE A 4 -8.66 3.08 5.64
CA ILE A 4 -8.09 3.75 6.82
C ILE A 4 -9.01 3.66 8.04
N TYR A 5 -10.26 3.22 7.90
CA TYR A 5 -11.15 2.95 9.04
C TYR A 5 -10.56 1.95 10.03
N TYR A 6 -9.70 1.02 9.58
CA TYR A 6 -9.03 0.08 10.47
C TYR A 6 -7.86 0.68 11.26
N PHE A 7 -7.49 1.93 10.99
CA PHE A 7 -6.47 2.65 11.75
C PHE A 7 -6.77 2.67 13.27
N PHE A 8 -8.05 2.77 13.65
CA PHE A 8 -8.50 2.75 15.05
C PHE A 8 -8.98 1.39 15.55
N ALA A 9 -8.99 0.36 14.69
CA ALA A 9 -9.38 -0.98 15.11
C ALA A 9 -8.38 -1.54 16.13
N PRO A 10 -8.81 -2.40 17.08
CA PRO A 10 -7.91 -3.07 17.99
C PRO A 10 -6.73 -3.70 17.25
N PRO A 11 -5.49 -3.55 17.74
CA PRO A 11 -4.32 -4.02 17.02
C PRO A 11 -4.27 -5.54 16.99
N VAL A 12 -3.67 -6.08 15.92
CA VAL A 12 -3.21 -7.47 15.88
C VAL A 12 -1.75 -7.47 16.29
N THR A 13 -1.43 -8.08 17.42
CA THR A 13 -0.05 -8.26 17.89
C THR A 13 0.45 -9.65 17.52
N GLU A 14 1.74 -9.93 17.75
CA GLU A 14 2.32 -11.27 17.59
C GLU A 14 1.59 -12.36 18.39
N ASN A 15 0.98 -11.98 19.53
CA ASN A 15 0.27 -12.88 20.43
C ASN A 15 -1.23 -12.98 20.13
N THR A 16 -1.74 -12.20 19.17
CA THR A 16 -3.15 -12.27 18.77
C THR A 16 -3.40 -13.60 18.05
N THR A 17 -4.24 -14.45 18.64
CA THR A 17 -4.65 -15.74 18.08
C THR A 17 -5.94 -15.66 17.28
N HIS A 18 -6.81 -14.69 17.57
CA HIS A 18 -8.06 -14.49 16.86
C HIS A 18 -8.45 -13.01 16.91
N ILE A 19 -9.20 -12.56 15.91
CA ILE A 19 -9.87 -11.26 15.97
C ILE A 19 -11.17 -11.49 16.70
N ALA A 20 -11.38 -10.79 17.81
CA ALA A 20 -12.63 -10.85 18.52
C ALA A 20 -13.74 -10.31 17.60
N VAL A 21 -14.47 -11.22 16.96
CA VAL A 21 -15.71 -10.88 16.27
C VAL A 21 -16.72 -10.60 17.37
N ARG A 22 -16.77 -9.35 17.85
CA ARG A 22 -17.94 -8.92 18.61
C ARG A 22 -19.14 -9.18 17.68
N ARG A 23 -20.22 -9.79 18.20
CA ARG A 23 -21.53 -9.75 17.55
C ARG A 23 -21.96 -8.28 17.56
N VAL A 24 -21.48 -7.55 16.58
CA VAL A 24 -21.77 -6.15 16.37
C VAL A 24 -23.12 -6.16 15.65
N MET A 25 -24.23 -6.14 16.41
CA MET A 25 -25.55 -5.88 15.82
C MET A 25 -25.63 -4.48 15.22
N ASP A 26 -24.76 -3.57 15.64
CA ASP A 26 -24.53 -2.27 15.03
C ASP A 26 -23.08 -1.92 15.34
N PHE A 27 -22.32 -1.42 14.36
CA PHE A 27 -20.98 -0.86 14.58
C PHE A 27 -21.09 0.24 15.65
N LYS A 28 -20.99 -0.11 16.93
CA LYS A 28 -20.70 0.87 17.97
C LYS A 28 -19.22 1.11 17.88
N ALA A 29 -18.89 2.14 17.13
CA ALA A 29 -17.62 2.84 17.26
C ALA A 29 -17.28 2.92 18.75
N VAL A 30 -15.99 2.74 19.08
CA VAL A 30 -15.42 3.38 20.27
C VAL A 30 -15.95 4.83 20.26
N PRO A 31 -16.33 5.48 21.38
CA PRO A 31 -16.75 6.87 21.36
C PRO A 31 -15.58 7.73 20.88
N LEU A 32 -15.41 7.77 19.57
CA LEU A 32 -14.75 8.81 18.84
C LEU A 32 -15.72 9.97 18.97
N ASP A 33 -15.19 11.12 19.30
CA ASP A 33 -15.86 12.34 18.93
C ASP A 33 -15.79 12.40 17.40
N GLU A 34 -16.76 11.74 16.75
CA GLU A 34 -16.84 11.60 15.29
C GLU A 34 -16.77 12.96 14.64
N LYS A 35 -17.44 13.94 15.24
CA LYS A 35 -17.37 15.34 14.84
C LYS A 35 -15.94 15.88 14.94
N LYS A 36 -15.23 15.67 16.04
CA LYS A 36 -13.82 16.08 16.15
C LYS A 36 -12.93 15.40 15.12
N PHE A 37 -13.10 14.10 14.86
CA PHE A 37 -12.32 13.39 13.85
C PHE A 37 -12.65 13.87 12.44
N GLU A 38 -13.93 14.05 12.11
CA GLU A 38 -14.39 14.60 10.84
C GLU A 38 -13.88 16.03 10.67
N ASP A 39 -13.92 16.85 11.71
CA ASP A 39 -13.40 18.22 11.70
C ASP A 39 -11.88 18.23 11.51
N GLU A 40 -11.13 17.36 12.19
CA GLU A 40 -9.68 17.23 12.06
C GLU A 40 -9.27 16.65 10.71
N PHE A 41 -9.94 15.60 10.24
CA PHE A 41 -9.74 15.00 8.93
C PHE A 41 -10.08 15.99 7.83
N ALA A 42 -11.23 16.67 7.90
CA ALA A 42 -11.62 17.71 6.96
C ALA A 42 -10.64 18.89 6.99
N LYS A 43 -10.15 19.28 8.17
CA LYS A 43 -9.14 20.33 8.30
C LYS A 43 -7.82 19.92 7.66
N GLU A 44 -7.35 18.70 7.90
CA GLU A 44 -6.12 18.19 7.27
C GLU A 44 -6.31 17.98 5.77
N MET A 45 -7.47 17.50 5.31
CA MET A 45 -7.81 17.39 3.89
C MET A 45 -7.88 18.76 3.21
N ASN A 46 -8.51 19.76 3.83
CA ASN A 46 -8.55 21.13 3.29
C ASN A 46 -7.15 21.76 3.27
N ARG A 47 -6.35 21.55 4.32
CA ARG A 47 -4.96 21.99 4.37
C ARG A 47 -4.13 21.31 3.26
N PHE A 48 -4.34 20.01 3.08
CA PHE A 48 -3.73 19.19 2.05
C PHE A 48 -4.06 19.70 0.65
N VAL A 49 -5.35 19.91 0.34
CA VAL A 49 -5.81 20.46 -0.94
C VAL A 49 -5.24 21.85 -1.19
N LYS A 50 -5.28 22.72 -0.19
CA LYS A 50 -4.72 24.07 -0.31
C LYS A 50 -3.22 24.02 -0.63
N ASN A 51 -2.47 23.20 0.11
CA ASN A 51 -1.06 22.99 -0.15
C ASN A 51 -0.79 22.44 -1.56
N LEU A 52 -1.64 21.55 -2.06
CA LEU A 52 -1.57 21.02 -3.43
C LEU A 52 -1.77 22.09 -4.49
N LYS A 53 -2.81 22.91 -4.34
CA LYS A 53 -3.09 24.02 -5.26
C LYS A 53 -1.93 25.01 -5.26
N ASP A 54 -1.50 25.43 -4.07
CA ASP A 54 -0.38 26.37 -3.91
C ASP A 54 0.93 25.83 -4.53
N LYS A 55 1.21 24.53 -4.37
CA LYS A 55 2.40 23.86 -4.94
C LYS A 55 2.37 23.77 -6.46
N ASN A 56 1.20 23.59 -7.08
CA ASN A 56 1.08 23.34 -8.51
C ASN A 56 0.71 24.60 -9.32
N ARG A 57 0.43 25.73 -8.66
CA ARG A 57 -0.09 26.98 -9.27
C ARG A 57 0.73 27.52 -10.45
N ALA A 58 2.02 27.24 -10.49
CA ALA A 58 2.92 27.72 -11.52
C ALA A 58 3.09 26.77 -12.73
N LYS A 59 2.40 25.63 -12.74
CA LYS A 59 2.46 24.67 -13.85
C LYS A 59 1.55 25.11 -15.00
N GLU A 60 1.96 24.80 -16.22
CA GLU A 60 1.22 25.14 -17.45
C GLU A 60 -0.17 24.48 -17.51
N ASP A 61 -0.33 23.33 -16.85
CA ASP A 61 -1.58 22.56 -16.75
C ASP A 61 -2.37 22.85 -15.46
N PHE A 62 -2.00 23.88 -14.69
CA PHE A 62 -2.59 24.11 -13.37
C PHE A 62 -4.11 24.28 -13.40
N ASP A 63 -4.65 25.00 -14.40
CA ASP A 63 -6.09 25.22 -14.51
C ASP A 63 -6.87 23.91 -14.73
N GLU A 64 -6.27 22.94 -15.43
CA GLU A 64 -6.86 21.62 -15.64
C GLU A 64 -6.71 20.76 -14.38
N PHE A 65 -5.53 20.76 -13.77
CA PHE A 65 -5.28 20.11 -12.48
C PHE A 65 -6.20 20.62 -11.37
N GLU A 66 -6.40 21.93 -11.26
CA GLU A 66 -7.27 22.55 -10.25
C GLU A 66 -8.73 22.11 -10.45
N LYS A 67 -9.22 22.12 -11.69
CA LYS A 67 -10.58 21.63 -12.02
C LYS A 67 -10.75 20.16 -11.69
N GLU A 68 -9.76 19.33 -12.01
CA GLU A 68 -9.81 17.90 -11.72
C GLU A 68 -9.77 17.63 -10.21
N LEU A 69 -8.94 18.39 -9.48
CA LEU A 69 -8.83 18.29 -8.03
C LEU A 69 -10.12 18.73 -7.34
N ASP A 70 -10.72 19.84 -7.78
CA ASP A 70 -12.01 20.31 -7.26
C ASP A 70 -13.13 19.31 -7.55
N ARG A 71 -13.15 18.71 -8.74
CA ARG A 71 -14.09 17.63 -9.07
C ARG A 71 -13.90 16.43 -8.15
N CYS A 72 -12.66 15.98 -7.93
CA CYS A 72 -12.36 14.90 -7.00
C CYS A 72 -12.84 15.20 -5.57
N ILE A 73 -12.77 16.46 -5.14
CA ILE A 73 -13.26 16.88 -3.82
C ILE A 73 -14.79 16.91 -3.77
N GLU A 74 -15.45 17.44 -4.80
CA GLU A 74 -16.91 17.41 -4.90
C GLU A 74 -17.41 15.97 -4.93
N ASP A 75 -16.84 15.10 -5.76
CA ASP A 75 -17.14 13.66 -5.78
C ASP A 75 -16.96 13.02 -4.39
N SER A 76 -15.89 13.40 -3.67
CA SER A 76 -15.62 12.92 -2.32
C SER A 76 -16.59 13.47 -1.26
N ARG A 77 -17.18 14.65 -1.48
CA ARG A 77 -18.11 15.34 -0.56
C ARG A 77 -19.57 14.99 -0.84
N GLU A 78 -19.94 14.77 -2.10
CA GLU A 78 -21.25 14.22 -2.48
C GLU A 78 -21.41 12.77 -1.98
N ASP A 79 -20.30 12.07 -1.75
CA ASP A 79 -20.22 10.79 -1.02
C ASP A 79 -20.46 10.92 0.51
N SER A 80 -20.94 12.10 1.00
CA SER A 80 -21.33 12.34 2.40
C SER A 80 -22.55 11.53 2.85
N GLY A 81 -23.26 10.89 1.91
CA GLY A 81 -24.25 9.87 2.20
C GLY A 81 -23.59 8.54 2.59
N TYR A 82 -22.76 8.53 3.64
CA TYR A 82 -22.15 7.32 4.20
C TYR A 82 -23.23 6.30 4.57
N LYS A 83 -23.57 5.44 3.62
CA LYS A 83 -24.39 4.25 3.83
C LYS A 83 -23.44 3.07 3.82
N PHE A 84 -23.46 2.30 4.90
CA PHE A 84 -22.85 0.98 4.86
C PHE A 84 -23.65 0.13 3.86
N GLU A 85 -23.20 0.06 2.60
CA GLU A 85 -23.61 -1.02 1.73
C GLU A 85 -22.82 -2.27 2.10
N ILE A 86 -23.42 -3.02 3.02
CA ILE A 86 -22.82 -4.17 3.69
C ILE A 86 -22.72 -5.38 2.74
N ARG A 87 -23.40 -5.36 1.60
CA ARG A 87 -23.64 -6.55 0.78
C ARG A 87 -23.58 -6.22 -0.71
N SER A 88 -22.51 -6.66 -1.36
CA SER A 88 -22.52 -6.92 -2.80
C SER A 88 -22.40 -8.44 -2.99
N PRO A 89 -23.30 -9.08 -3.78
CA PRO A 89 -23.24 -10.52 -4.03
C PRO A 89 -21.88 -10.99 -4.54
N PHE A 90 -21.15 -10.13 -5.26
CA PHE A 90 -19.85 -10.44 -5.82
C PHE A 90 -18.75 -10.62 -4.75
N TYR A 91 -18.78 -9.81 -3.70
CA TYR A 91 -17.78 -9.85 -2.61
C TYR A 91 -18.21 -10.75 -1.43
N GLY A 92 -19.37 -11.40 -1.53
CA GLY A 92 -19.86 -12.37 -0.55
C GLY A 92 -20.01 -11.78 0.86
N ASN A 93 -19.34 -12.39 1.84
CA ASN A 93 -19.42 -12.02 3.25
C ASN A 93 -18.52 -10.83 3.64
N LEU A 94 -17.77 -10.28 2.69
CA LEU A 94 -16.81 -9.22 2.95
C LEU A 94 -17.51 -7.94 3.44
N LYS A 95 -17.17 -7.50 4.64
CA LYS A 95 -17.66 -6.22 5.16
C LYS A 95 -16.85 -5.07 4.57
N MET A 96 -17.53 -4.13 3.92
CA MET A 96 -16.91 -2.99 3.24
C MET A 96 -17.60 -1.69 3.67
N THR A 97 -16.81 -0.64 3.77
CA THR A 97 -17.30 0.74 3.83
C THR A 97 -17.68 1.19 2.41
N SER A 98 -18.52 2.22 2.27
CA SER A 98 -18.91 2.77 0.95
C SER A 98 -17.68 3.17 0.14
N GLY A 99 -16.75 3.93 0.74
CA GLY A 99 -15.51 4.33 0.08
C GLY A 99 -14.63 3.14 -0.34
N PHE A 100 -14.53 2.08 0.49
CA PHE A 100 -13.79 0.88 0.08
C PHE A 100 -14.48 0.14 -1.07
N LEU A 101 -15.81 0.04 -1.06
CA LEU A 101 -16.58 -0.56 -2.14
C LEU A 101 -16.44 0.24 -3.44
N HIS A 102 -16.60 1.56 -3.39
CA HIS A 102 -16.44 2.48 -4.53
C HIS A 102 -15.10 2.24 -5.23
N HIS A 103 -14.04 2.21 -4.44
CA HIS A 103 -12.69 1.95 -4.87
C HIS A 103 -12.46 0.59 -5.51
N LEU A 104 -13.01 -0.48 -4.91
CA LEU A 104 -12.95 -1.82 -5.49
C LEU A 104 -13.70 -1.89 -6.82
N GLU A 105 -14.88 -1.28 -6.91
CA GLU A 105 -15.66 -1.22 -8.15
C GLU A 105 -14.98 -0.42 -9.25
N ARG A 106 -14.33 0.70 -8.91
CA ARG A 106 -13.55 1.50 -9.88
C ARG A 106 -12.39 0.69 -10.45
N LEU A 107 -11.60 0.01 -9.59
CA LEU A 107 -10.50 -0.85 -10.04
C LEU A 107 -10.99 -2.03 -10.89
N ARG A 108 -12.10 -2.66 -10.48
CA ARG A 108 -12.73 -3.74 -11.22
C ARG A 108 -13.20 -3.27 -12.61
N LYS A 109 -13.80 -2.08 -12.68
CA LYS A 109 -14.29 -1.48 -13.93
C LYS A 109 -13.14 -1.28 -14.92
N LEU A 110 -12.01 -0.72 -14.48
CA LEU A 110 -10.82 -0.54 -15.35
C LEU A 110 -10.37 -1.87 -15.97
N VAL A 111 -10.31 -2.95 -15.18
CA VAL A 111 -9.92 -4.28 -15.69
C VAL A 111 -10.93 -4.82 -16.71
N ILE A 112 -12.23 -4.64 -16.46
CA ILE A 112 -13.30 -5.10 -17.37
C ILE A 112 -13.29 -4.32 -18.69
N GLU A 113 -12.97 -3.03 -18.63
CA GLU A 113 -12.84 -2.16 -19.81
C GLU A 113 -11.55 -2.44 -20.61
N GLY A 114 -10.69 -3.35 -20.12
CA GLY A 114 -9.48 -3.78 -20.82
C GLY A 114 -8.31 -2.83 -20.65
N GLU A 115 -8.38 -1.92 -19.67
CA GLU A 115 -7.26 -1.05 -19.33
C GLU A 115 -6.05 -1.89 -18.87
N PRO A 116 -4.81 -1.49 -19.19
CA PRO A 116 -3.61 -2.25 -18.89
C PRO A 116 -3.19 -2.12 -17.42
N VAL A 117 -4.12 -2.40 -16.51
CA VAL A 117 -3.95 -2.30 -15.05
C VAL A 117 -4.02 -3.68 -14.40
N TYR A 118 -3.23 -3.87 -13.34
CA TYR A 118 -3.19 -5.10 -12.55
C TYR A 118 -3.45 -4.78 -11.07
N PRO A 119 -4.70 -4.54 -10.67
CA PRO A 119 -5.02 -4.07 -9.32
C PRO A 119 -4.66 -5.08 -8.24
N PHE A 120 -4.20 -4.58 -7.09
CA PHE A 120 -3.97 -5.38 -5.89
C PHE A 120 -5.09 -5.10 -4.88
N PHE A 121 -5.68 -6.15 -4.34
CA PHE A 121 -6.73 -6.05 -3.34
C PHE A 121 -6.15 -5.64 -1.98
N ALA A 122 -6.60 -4.54 -1.39
CA ALA A 122 -6.10 -4.11 -0.09
C ALA A 122 -6.71 -4.96 1.03
N ALA A 123 -5.88 -5.72 1.72
CA ALA A 123 -6.29 -6.64 2.78
C ALA A 123 -5.95 -6.07 4.16
N ASP A 124 -6.93 -6.03 5.05
CA ASP A 124 -6.73 -5.85 6.48
C ASP A 124 -7.20 -7.13 7.19
N PRO A 125 -6.36 -7.80 8.00
CA PRO A 125 -6.74 -9.02 8.69
C PRO A 125 -7.98 -8.84 9.57
N ARG A 126 -8.19 -7.64 10.12
CA ARG A 126 -9.29 -7.33 11.04
C ARG A 126 -10.64 -7.24 10.33
N ARG A 127 -10.67 -7.23 9.00
CA ARG A 127 -11.90 -7.12 8.22
C ARG A 127 -12.72 -8.42 8.25
N PRO A 128 -13.98 -8.40 8.71
CA PRO A 128 -14.83 -9.58 8.64
C PRO A 128 -15.05 -10.02 7.18
N GLY A 129 -14.93 -11.32 6.93
CA GLY A 129 -15.04 -11.91 5.59
C GLY A 129 -13.77 -11.79 4.74
N ILE A 130 -12.65 -11.28 5.27
CA ILE A 130 -11.41 -11.12 4.49
C ILE A 130 -10.89 -12.46 3.96
N LEU A 131 -10.87 -13.52 4.78
CA LEU A 131 -10.37 -14.83 4.35
C LEU A 131 -11.25 -15.44 3.24
N ASP A 132 -12.57 -15.21 3.28
CA ASP A 132 -13.50 -15.65 2.24
C ASP A 132 -13.23 -14.91 0.93
N ALA A 133 -13.04 -13.59 0.99
CA ALA A 133 -12.68 -12.78 -0.17
C ALA A 133 -11.33 -13.22 -0.77
N LEU A 134 -10.35 -13.53 0.07
CA LEU A 134 -9.04 -14.04 -0.37
C LEU A 134 -9.10 -15.46 -0.93
N ARG A 135 -10.16 -16.23 -0.69
CA ARG A 135 -10.37 -17.56 -1.30
C ARG A 135 -11.24 -17.51 -2.56
N ASN A 136 -11.90 -16.39 -2.82
CA ASN A 136 -12.76 -16.22 -3.99
C ASN A 136 -11.91 -16.00 -5.27
N GLU A 137 -11.80 -17.04 -6.11
CA GLU A 137 -11.07 -17.00 -7.39
C GLU A 137 -11.64 -16.03 -8.42
N ASN A 138 -12.95 -15.77 -8.36
CA ASN A 138 -13.59 -14.79 -9.24
C ASN A 138 -13.23 -13.35 -8.85
N LEU A 139 -12.80 -13.13 -7.60
CA LEU A 139 -12.38 -11.83 -7.09
C LEU A 139 -10.87 -11.63 -7.22
N ILE A 140 -10.08 -12.56 -6.69
CA ILE A 140 -8.62 -12.43 -6.63
C ILE A 140 -7.99 -13.62 -7.33
N SER A 141 -7.55 -13.44 -8.57
CA SER A 141 -6.80 -14.40 -9.36
C SER A 141 -6.29 -13.73 -10.63
N LYS A 142 -5.48 -14.43 -11.44
CA LYS A 142 -5.06 -13.95 -12.77
C LYS A 142 -6.23 -13.81 -13.77
N LYS A 143 -7.39 -14.39 -13.47
CA LYS A 143 -8.63 -14.29 -14.26
C LYS A 143 -9.67 -13.37 -13.62
N GLY A 144 -9.42 -12.94 -12.37
CA GLY A 144 -10.27 -12.03 -11.63
C GLY A 144 -9.80 -10.58 -11.80
N PRO A 145 -10.53 -9.63 -11.21
CA PRO A 145 -10.19 -8.21 -11.27
C PRO A 145 -8.98 -7.83 -10.41
N PHE A 146 -8.58 -8.65 -9.43
CA PHE A 146 -7.42 -8.39 -8.58
C PHE A 146 -6.36 -9.47 -8.73
N PHE A 147 -5.12 -9.07 -8.99
CA PHE A 147 -4.00 -9.97 -9.33
C PHE A 147 -3.15 -10.37 -8.12
N GLY A 148 -3.39 -9.76 -6.97
CA GLY A 148 -2.63 -9.97 -5.74
C GLY A 148 -3.25 -9.20 -4.59
N ILE A 149 -2.53 -9.12 -3.46
CA ILE A 149 -2.97 -8.35 -2.29
C ILE A 149 -1.96 -7.31 -1.85
N LYS A 150 -2.45 -6.16 -1.37
CA LYS A 150 -1.64 -5.14 -0.70
C LYS A 150 -1.84 -5.25 0.81
N LEU A 151 -0.74 -5.35 1.54
CA LEU A 151 -0.68 -5.24 2.99
C LEU A 151 0.00 -3.93 3.42
N TYR A 152 -0.39 -3.47 4.59
CA TYR A 152 0.11 -2.27 5.24
C TYR A 152 0.11 -2.43 6.77
N PRO A 153 1.06 -3.22 7.30
CA PRO A 153 1.12 -3.57 8.72
C PRO A 153 1.12 -2.38 9.69
N ARG A 154 1.65 -1.23 9.26
CA ARG A 154 1.66 0.02 10.05
C ARG A 154 0.26 0.50 10.43
N LEU A 155 -0.82 0.01 9.82
CA LEU A 155 -2.20 0.27 10.29
C LEU A 155 -2.57 -0.48 11.59
N GLY A 156 -1.64 -1.23 12.18
CA GLY A 156 -1.80 -1.86 13.49
C GLY A 156 -1.99 -3.36 13.46
N TYR A 157 -1.42 -4.06 12.47
CA TYR A 157 -1.38 -5.52 12.47
C TYR A 157 0.01 -6.09 12.22
N HIS A 158 0.46 -6.91 13.17
CA HIS A 158 1.79 -7.50 13.16
C HIS A 158 1.84 -8.72 12.22
N PRO A 159 2.81 -8.83 11.28
CA PRO A 159 2.87 -9.94 10.33
C PRO A 159 2.99 -11.34 10.94
N ALA A 160 3.61 -11.45 12.12
CA ALA A 160 3.69 -12.72 12.87
C ALA A 160 2.39 -13.13 13.60
N GLY A 161 1.42 -12.22 13.75
CA GLY A 161 0.14 -12.50 14.41
C GLY A 161 -0.68 -13.51 13.61
N LYS A 162 -1.44 -14.38 14.29
CA LYS A 162 -2.19 -15.46 13.61
C LYS A 162 -3.13 -14.94 12.49
N PRO A 163 -3.89 -13.85 12.67
CA PRO A 163 -4.74 -13.34 11.60
C PRO A 163 -3.99 -12.96 10.31
N VAL A 164 -2.78 -12.42 10.42
CA VAL A 164 -1.97 -12.09 9.23
C VAL A 164 -1.36 -13.36 8.63
N LYS A 165 -0.89 -14.29 9.47
CA LYS A 165 -0.40 -15.59 8.99
C LYS A 165 -1.46 -16.36 8.20
N ASP A 166 -2.71 -16.36 8.65
CA ASP A 166 -3.81 -17.01 7.94
C ASP A 166 -4.01 -16.39 6.53
N ILE A 167 -3.85 -15.07 6.39
CA ILE A 167 -3.85 -14.40 5.08
C ILE A 167 -2.66 -14.85 4.23
N LEU A 168 -1.45 -14.81 4.79
CA LEU A 168 -0.22 -15.15 4.07
C LEU A 168 -0.21 -16.63 3.63
N ASP A 169 -0.74 -17.53 4.46
CA ASP A 169 -0.87 -18.95 4.13
C ASP A 169 -1.83 -19.15 2.94
N ILE A 170 -2.96 -18.42 2.86
CA ILE A 170 -3.82 -18.42 1.66
C ILE A 170 -3.06 -17.90 0.43
N CYS A 171 -2.26 -16.83 0.57
CA CYS A 171 -1.46 -16.30 -0.54
C CYS A 171 -0.41 -17.31 -1.02
N ILE A 172 0.18 -18.09 -0.12
CA ILE A 172 1.13 -19.16 -0.48
C ILE A 172 0.39 -20.30 -1.20
N GLU A 173 -0.71 -20.79 -0.63
CA GLU A 173 -1.51 -21.89 -1.20
C GLU A 173 -2.02 -21.56 -2.61
N ARG A 174 -2.44 -20.32 -2.83
CA ARG A 174 -3.01 -19.85 -4.09
C ARG A 174 -2.00 -19.20 -5.05
N ASP A 175 -0.71 -19.19 -4.69
CA ASP A 175 0.36 -18.49 -5.43
C ASP A 175 0.00 -17.02 -5.75
N LEU A 176 -0.53 -16.28 -4.78
CA LEU A 176 -0.88 -14.86 -4.93
C LEU A 176 0.31 -13.96 -4.58
N PRO A 177 0.68 -13.01 -5.45
CA PRO A 177 1.68 -12.01 -5.10
C PRO A 177 1.15 -11.06 -4.01
N VAL A 178 2.02 -10.79 -3.04
CA VAL A 178 1.77 -9.82 -1.97
C VAL A 178 2.66 -8.62 -2.19
N THR A 179 2.12 -7.41 -2.14
CA THR A 179 2.94 -6.21 -1.93
C THR A 179 2.69 -5.75 -0.50
N THR A 180 3.73 -5.51 0.28
CA THR A 180 3.60 -4.95 1.63
C THR A 180 4.29 -3.62 1.73
N HIS A 181 3.71 -2.66 2.44
CA HIS A 181 4.44 -1.45 2.82
C HIS A 181 5.61 -1.81 3.72
N CYS A 182 6.82 -1.44 3.30
CA CYS A 182 8.06 -1.76 3.98
C CYS A 182 9.00 -0.54 3.99
N GLY A 183 8.52 0.58 4.53
CA GLY A 183 9.33 1.76 4.83
C GLY A 183 9.15 2.19 6.30
N MET A 184 10.15 2.87 6.86
CA MET A 184 10.10 3.43 8.23
C MET A 184 9.30 4.75 8.32
N SER A 185 8.64 5.15 7.24
CA SER A 185 7.79 6.33 7.12
C SER A 185 6.51 6.00 6.33
N GLY A 186 5.71 7.03 6.02
CA GLY A 186 4.41 6.92 5.34
C GLY A 186 3.25 7.21 6.28
N PHE A 187 2.02 6.99 5.82
CA PHE A 187 0.83 7.08 6.67
C PHE A 187 0.75 5.89 7.62
N PRO A 188 0.40 6.02 8.91
CA PRO A 188 0.24 7.24 9.69
C PRO A 188 1.60 7.93 9.90
N SER A 189 1.60 9.27 9.82
CA SER A 189 2.81 10.08 10.01
C SER A 189 3.23 10.11 11.48
N ALA A 190 4.41 10.69 11.73
CA ALA A 190 4.90 10.98 13.08
C ALA A 190 3.92 11.85 13.90
N ASP A 191 3.10 12.67 13.26
CA ASP A 191 2.15 13.55 13.94
C ASP A 191 1.01 12.78 14.62
N PHE A 192 0.79 11.51 14.24
CA PHE A 192 -0.14 10.60 14.91
C PHE A 192 0.46 9.94 16.16
N SER A 193 1.69 10.30 16.56
CA SER A 193 2.35 9.83 17.78
C SER A 193 1.73 10.48 19.02
N LEU A 194 0.73 9.81 19.61
CA LEU A 194 0.02 10.30 20.81
C LEU A 194 0.86 10.26 22.10
N ASP A 195 2.01 9.58 22.07
CA ASP A 195 2.94 9.46 23.19
C ASP A 195 4.06 10.51 23.19
N GLY A 196 4.04 11.45 22.23
CA GLY A 196 5.04 12.50 22.10
C GLY A 196 6.41 12.03 21.59
N SER A 197 6.57 10.76 21.22
CA SER A 197 7.85 10.22 20.72
C SER A 197 8.21 10.69 19.31
N GLY A 198 7.24 11.22 18.56
CA GLY A 198 7.40 11.55 17.14
C GLY A 198 7.60 10.30 16.27
N VAL A 199 7.24 9.12 16.79
CA VAL A 199 7.34 7.84 16.09
C VAL A 199 6.01 7.13 16.17
N TRP A 200 5.48 6.76 15.01
CA TRP A 200 4.26 5.96 14.98
C TRP A 200 4.47 4.61 15.67
N LYS A 201 3.64 4.26 16.67
CA LYS A 201 3.81 3.07 17.52
C LYS A 201 3.87 1.73 16.77
N TYR A 202 3.31 1.63 15.56
CA TYR A 202 3.38 0.41 14.74
C TYR A 202 4.38 0.52 13.59
N ASN A 203 5.36 1.44 13.68
CA ASN A 203 6.34 1.63 12.61
C ASN A 203 7.09 0.34 12.29
N ASP A 204 7.49 -0.41 13.33
CA ASP A 204 8.23 -1.67 13.16
C ASP A 204 7.39 -2.81 12.57
N TYR A 205 6.05 -2.69 12.48
CA TYR A 205 5.24 -3.77 11.92
C TYR A 205 5.50 -3.96 10.41
N GLY A 206 6.03 -2.94 9.73
CA GLY A 206 6.49 -3.03 8.34
C GLY A 206 7.87 -3.69 8.18
N ASN A 207 8.55 -4.05 9.27
CA ASN A 207 9.90 -4.60 9.24
C ASN A 207 9.93 -5.95 8.50
N PRO A 208 10.83 -6.13 7.52
CA PRO A 208 10.88 -7.35 6.71
C PRO A 208 11.16 -8.62 7.54
N LEU A 209 11.79 -8.50 8.72
CA LEU A 209 12.07 -9.63 9.60
C LEU A 209 10.80 -10.39 10.00
N HIS A 210 9.68 -9.69 10.20
CA HIS A 210 8.41 -10.28 10.64
C HIS A 210 7.80 -11.22 9.59
N PHE A 211 8.24 -11.14 8.33
CA PHE A 211 7.75 -11.96 7.24
C PHE A 211 8.58 -13.23 7.00
N GLU A 212 9.76 -13.39 7.63
CA GLU A 212 10.65 -14.54 7.37
C GLU A 212 9.95 -15.90 7.47
N PRO A 213 9.07 -16.16 8.46
CA PRO A 213 8.34 -17.42 8.54
C PRO A 213 7.53 -17.74 7.28
N ALA A 214 6.89 -16.74 6.66
CA ALA A 214 6.13 -16.92 5.42
C ALA A 214 7.06 -17.04 4.20
N LEU A 215 8.20 -16.35 4.18
CA LEU A 215 9.21 -16.49 3.12
C LEU A 215 9.76 -17.93 3.06
N LYS A 216 9.99 -18.56 4.22
CA LYS A 216 10.43 -19.98 4.31
C LYS A 216 9.42 -20.94 3.69
N LYS A 217 8.12 -20.60 3.72
CA LYS A 217 7.03 -21.36 3.10
C LYS A 217 6.83 -21.05 1.61
N GLY A 218 7.58 -20.11 1.03
CA GLY A 218 7.55 -19.81 -0.40
C GLY A 218 6.73 -18.59 -0.82
N LEU A 219 6.30 -17.74 0.13
CA LEU A 219 5.54 -16.51 -0.16
C LEU A 219 6.20 -15.67 -1.26
N ARG A 220 5.41 -15.28 -2.27
CA ARG A 220 5.81 -14.29 -3.28
C ARG A 220 5.46 -12.90 -2.80
N ILE A 221 6.47 -12.09 -2.54
CA ILE A 221 6.29 -10.78 -1.92
C ILE A 221 7.18 -9.70 -2.54
N ASP A 222 6.62 -8.51 -2.63
CA ASP A 222 7.28 -7.24 -2.89
C ASP A 222 7.28 -6.39 -1.60
N PHE A 223 8.47 -6.14 -1.05
CA PHE A 223 8.67 -5.22 0.07
C PHE A 223 8.75 -3.78 -0.45
N ALA A 224 7.61 -3.15 -0.67
CA ALA A 224 7.54 -1.81 -1.24
C ALA A 224 8.43 -0.82 -0.47
N HIS A 225 9.11 0.04 -1.22
CA HIS A 225 10.05 1.05 -0.75
C HIS A 225 11.39 0.53 -0.20
N LEU A 226 11.76 -0.75 -0.34
CA LEU A 226 13.10 -1.27 0.02
C LEU A 226 13.60 -0.87 1.43
N GLY A 227 12.72 -0.69 2.41
CA GLY A 227 13.13 -0.19 3.73
C GLY A 227 13.49 1.29 3.78
N SER A 228 12.88 2.11 2.92
CA SER A 228 13.10 3.56 2.86
C SER A 228 12.95 4.24 4.22
N CYS A 229 13.61 5.38 4.37
CA CYS A 229 13.68 6.15 5.62
C CYS A 229 14.36 5.43 6.81
N ASP A 230 14.94 4.23 6.62
CA ASP A 230 15.90 3.65 7.56
C ASP A 230 17.29 4.28 7.34
N PRO A 231 17.79 5.13 8.26
CA PRO A 231 19.07 5.81 8.09
C PRO A 231 20.28 4.85 8.04
N THR A 232 20.11 3.60 8.52
CA THR A 232 21.18 2.60 8.59
C THR A 232 21.15 1.60 7.42
N PHE A 233 20.12 1.68 6.58
CA PHE A 233 19.83 0.72 5.51
C PHE A 233 19.71 -0.74 6.00
N LYS A 234 19.39 -0.98 7.27
CA LYS A 234 19.26 -2.32 7.85
C LYS A 234 18.09 -3.07 7.23
N TRP A 235 16.95 -2.42 7.02
CA TRP A 235 15.79 -3.02 6.34
C TRP A 235 16.13 -3.34 4.87
N ALA A 236 16.73 -2.39 4.14
CA ALA A 236 17.19 -2.61 2.76
C ALA A 236 18.16 -3.79 2.64
N LYS A 237 19.16 -3.88 3.54
CA LYS A 237 20.13 -4.99 3.59
C LYS A 237 19.43 -6.33 3.91
N THR A 238 18.43 -6.31 4.80
CA THR A 238 17.64 -7.51 5.13
C THR A 238 16.87 -8.00 3.91
N ILE A 239 16.17 -7.10 3.20
CA ILE A 239 15.44 -7.42 1.97
C ILE A 239 16.39 -7.97 0.90
N ALA A 240 17.54 -7.31 0.66
CA ALA A 240 18.54 -7.80 -0.28
C ALA A 240 19.11 -9.18 0.12
N GLY A 241 19.25 -9.45 1.42
CA GLY A 241 19.59 -10.79 1.94
C GLY A 241 18.52 -11.82 1.64
N TYR A 242 17.24 -11.47 1.83
CA TYR A 242 16.11 -12.33 1.49
C TYR A 242 15.94 -12.57 -0.01
N MET A 243 16.24 -11.59 -0.85
CA MET A 243 16.33 -11.81 -2.31
C MET A 243 17.37 -12.89 -2.64
N LYS A 244 18.51 -12.94 -1.95
CA LYS A 244 19.50 -14.00 -2.17
C LYS A 244 19.04 -15.36 -1.64
N LYS A 245 18.37 -15.37 -0.48
CA LYS A 245 18.00 -16.59 0.27
C LYS A 245 16.73 -17.28 -0.28
N TYR A 246 15.71 -16.52 -0.66
CA TYR A 246 14.40 -17.02 -1.07
C TYR A 246 14.13 -16.63 -2.52
N LYS A 247 13.46 -17.48 -3.31
CA LYS A 247 13.31 -17.27 -4.76
C LYS A 247 12.33 -16.15 -5.14
N ASN A 248 11.32 -15.90 -4.31
CA ASN A 248 10.15 -15.09 -4.66
C ASN A 248 10.08 -13.74 -3.90
N VAL A 249 11.24 -13.18 -3.54
CA VAL A 249 11.32 -11.91 -2.81
C VAL A 249 11.74 -10.79 -3.77
N TYR A 250 10.93 -9.74 -3.80
CA TYR A 250 11.03 -8.54 -4.63
C TYR A 250 11.00 -7.30 -3.74
N SER A 251 11.30 -6.16 -4.35
CA SER A 251 11.14 -4.84 -3.77
C SER A 251 10.93 -3.84 -4.90
N ASP A 252 10.39 -2.66 -4.61
CA ASP A 252 10.43 -1.50 -5.49
C ASP A 252 11.27 -0.36 -4.90
N LEU A 253 11.41 0.73 -5.67
CA LEU A 253 12.01 2.00 -5.23
C LEU A 253 10.99 3.15 -5.30
N SER A 254 9.72 2.85 -5.03
CA SER A 254 8.66 3.85 -4.99
C SER A 254 8.95 4.91 -3.92
N CYS A 255 8.63 6.18 -4.19
CA CYS A 255 8.95 7.33 -3.34
C CYS A 255 10.45 7.62 -3.07
N TYR A 256 11.40 6.98 -3.75
CA TYR A 256 12.81 7.42 -3.78
C TYR A 256 12.98 8.64 -4.69
N THR A 257 12.58 9.82 -4.22
CA THR A 257 12.55 11.05 -5.03
C THR A 257 13.92 11.70 -5.21
N GLY A 258 14.82 11.52 -4.24
CA GLY A 258 16.16 12.08 -4.25
C GLY A 258 17.11 11.30 -5.17
N ARG A 259 17.65 11.97 -6.21
CA ARG A 259 18.60 11.36 -7.15
C ARG A 259 19.83 10.75 -6.46
N ASP A 260 20.34 11.39 -5.41
CA ASP A 260 21.50 10.87 -4.65
C ASP A 260 21.14 9.68 -3.75
N GLU A 261 19.89 9.57 -3.31
CA GLU A 261 19.40 8.38 -2.60
C GLU A 261 19.38 7.17 -3.54
N ILE A 262 18.87 7.34 -4.75
CA ILE A 262 18.88 6.29 -5.79
C ILE A 262 20.32 5.86 -6.09
N LYS A 263 21.27 6.81 -6.25
CA LYS A 263 22.69 6.48 -6.45
C LYS A 263 23.27 5.66 -5.29
N LYS A 264 22.91 5.96 -4.04
CA LYS A 264 23.35 5.16 -2.87
C LYS A 264 22.83 3.74 -2.94
N ILE A 265 21.56 3.53 -3.31
CA ILE A 265 20.99 2.19 -3.52
C ILE A 265 21.74 1.44 -4.63
N ILE A 266 22.00 2.08 -5.76
CA ILE A 266 22.77 1.50 -6.87
C ILE A 266 24.19 1.13 -6.41
N ALA A 267 24.87 2.00 -5.67
CA ALA A 267 26.20 1.74 -5.15
C ALA A 267 26.22 0.54 -4.17
N LEU A 268 25.20 0.40 -3.34
CA LEU A 268 25.09 -0.69 -2.36
C LEU A 268 24.73 -2.03 -2.99
N PHE A 269 23.77 -2.06 -3.92
CA PHE A 269 23.13 -3.31 -4.37
C PHE A 269 23.17 -3.53 -5.88
N GLY A 270 23.42 -2.48 -6.67
CA GLY A 270 23.35 -2.48 -8.13
C GLY A 270 24.42 -3.32 -8.84
N LYS A 271 25.37 -3.96 -8.14
CA LYS A 271 26.26 -4.99 -8.73
C LYS A 271 25.66 -6.41 -8.65
N SER A 272 24.67 -6.63 -7.79
CA SER A 272 24.06 -7.94 -7.57
C SER A 272 23.09 -8.28 -8.69
N LYS A 273 23.39 -9.35 -9.46
CA LYS A 273 22.47 -9.87 -10.50
C LYS A 273 21.09 -10.19 -9.94
N ILE A 274 21.04 -10.82 -8.76
CA ILE A 274 19.77 -11.16 -8.09
C ILE A 274 18.96 -9.90 -7.75
N PHE A 275 19.62 -8.82 -7.33
CA PHE A 275 18.92 -7.56 -7.02
C PHE A 275 18.31 -6.96 -8.28
N LYS A 276 19.07 -6.91 -9.38
CA LYS A 276 18.61 -6.39 -10.68
C LYS A 276 17.41 -7.16 -11.25
N GLU A 277 17.35 -8.46 -11.03
CA GLU A 277 16.24 -9.32 -11.49
C GLU A 277 14.97 -9.21 -10.61
N ARG A 278 15.04 -8.50 -9.48
CA ARG A 278 13.99 -8.50 -8.46
C ARG A 278 13.64 -7.13 -7.89
N ILE A 279 14.32 -6.10 -8.35
CA ILE A 279 13.93 -4.71 -8.10
C ILE A 279 12.92 -4.28 -9.17
N LEU A 280 11.79 -3.73 -8.74
CA LEU A 280 10.70 -3.25 -9.56
C LEU A 280 10.79 -1.73 -9.69
N TYR A 281 10.26 -1.19 -10.78
CA TYR A 281 9.97 0.23 -10.87
C TYR A 281 8.59 0.48 -10.27
N GLY A 282 8.51 1.46 -9.37
CA GLY A 282 7.26 1.99 -8.86
C GLY A 282 7.48 3.44 -8.47
N SER A 283 6.43 4.25 -8.51
CA SER A 283 6.49 5.68 -8.22
C SER A 283 5.83 6.02 -6.90
N ASP A 284 4.72 5.34 -6.57
CA ASP A 284 3.77 5.79 -5.54
C ASP A 284 3.34 7.24 -5.86
N PHE A 285 3.00 7.47 -7.14
CA PHE A 285 2.96 8.81 -7.76
C PHE A 285 1.99 9.77 -7.09
N ASP A 286 0.87 9.27 -6.57
CA ASP A 286 -0.12 10.05 -5.85
C ASP A 286 0.53 10.57 -4.56
N VAL A 287 1.01 9.67 -3.69
CA VAL A 287 1.73 10.00 -2.45
C VAL A 287 2.91 10.93 -2.74
N MET A 288 3.75 10.58 -3.71
CA MET A 288 4.90 11.37 -4.13
C MET A 288 4.49 12.81 -4.52
N SER A 289 3.46 12.96 -5.35
CA SER A 289 2.95 14.27 -5.80
C SER A 289 2.43 15.11 -4.63
N PHE A 290 2.02 14.46 -3.54
CA PHE A 290 1.56 15.12 -2.33
C PHE A 290 2.70 15.48 -1.37
N THR A 291 3.65 14.56 -1.18
CA THR A 291 4.69 14.68 -0.15
C THR A 291 5.94 15.40 -0.62
N ASP A 292 6.24 15.40 -1.92
CA ASP A 292 7.45 16.02 -2.47
C ASP A 292 7.10 17.10 -3.51
N ASN A 293 7.43 18.36 -3.19
CA ASN A 293 7.20 19.50 -4.07
C ASN A 293 8.42 19.87 -4.92
N LYS A 294 9.52 19.12 -4.82
CA LYS A 294 10.79 19.43 -5.49
C LYS A 294 10.99 18.63 -6.78
N ILE A 295 10.10 17.69 -7.07
CA ILE A 295 10.20 16.81 -8.23
C ILE A 295 8.85 16.62 -8.91
N THR A 296 8.84 16.66 -10.25
CA THR A 296 7.67 16.28 -11.04
C THR A 296 7.70 14.77 -11.33
N LEU A 297 6.55 14.17 -11.66
CA LEU A 297 6.52 12.76 -12.09
C LEU A 297 7.40 12.53 -13.32
N GLU A 298 7.43 13.47 -14.26
CA GLU A 298 8.34 13.39 -15.40
C GLU A 298 9.81 13.37 -14.97
N GLN A 299 10.22 14.28 -14.08
CA GLN A 299 11.60 14.32 -13.60
C GLN A 299 11.96 13.07 -12.80
N TYR A 300 11.01 12.51 -12.05
CA TYR A 300 11.16 11.22 -11.36
C TYR A 300 11.44 10.10 -12.37
N CYS A 301 10.60 9.98 -13.41
CA CYS A 301 10.78 9.02 -14.49
C CYS A 301 12.14 9.18 -15.21
N ARG A 302 12.55 10.42 -15.51
CA ARG A 302 13.84 10.75 -16.14
C ARG A 302 15.01 10.35 -15.25
N ASN A 303 14.96 10.68 -13.95
CA ASN A 303 16.01 10.31 -13.00
C ASN A 303 16.28 8.80 -12.95
N PHE A 304 15.22 7.99 -12.92
CA PHE A 304 15.35 6.54 -12.98
C PHE A 304 15.92 6.06 -14.31
N SER A 305 15.45 6.63 -15.43
CA SER A 305 15.92 6.24 -16.76
C SER A 305 17.40 6.54 -16.96
N ASP A 306 17.87 7.71 -16.50
CA ASP A 306 19.29 8.09 -16.57
C ASP A 306 20.18 7.22 -15.69
N LEU A 307 19.75 6.93 -14.45
CA LEU A 307 20.59 6.27 -13.45
C LEU A 307 20.67 4.75 -13.68
N PHE A 308 19.59 4.12 -14.11
CA PHE A 308 19.56 2.68 -14.37
C PHE A 308 19.86 2.32 -15.83
N GLY A 309 19.84 3.29 -16.75
CA GLY A 309 20.09 3.08 -18.17
C GLY A 309 19.21 1.97 -18.73
N ASN A 310 19.80 1.02 -19.45
CA ASN A 310 19.07 -0.10 -20.06
C ASN A 310 18.36 -1.03 -19.05
N GLU A 311 18.78 -1.04 -17.78
CA GLU A 311 18.18 -1.90 -16.76
C GLU A 311 16.77 -1.46 -16.37
N ILE A 312 16.42 -0.19 -16.60
CA ILE A 312 15.10 0.34 -16.24
C ILE A 312 13.95 -0.39 -16.93
N GLN A 313 14.19 -0.90 -18.15
CA GLN A 313 13.17 -1.65 -18.89
C GLN A 313 12.87 -3.00 -18.25
N ASN A 314 13.89 -3.63 -17.64
CA ASN A 314 13.65 -4.85 -16.86
C ASN A 314 12.81 -4.54 -15.62
N MET A 315 13.10 -3.43 -14.93
CA MET A 315 12.37 -3.00 -13.74
C MET A 315 10.90 -2.66 -14.02
N ARG A 316 10.61 -2.03 -15.17
CA ARG A 316 9.24 -1.63 -15.58
C ARG A 316 8.40 -2.77 -16.14
N TYR A 317 9.04 -3.76 -16.76
CA TYR A 317 8.33 -4.81 -17.49
C TYR A 317 8.70 -6.22 -17.02
N ARG A 318 9.91 -6.69 -17.35
CA ARG A 318 10.29 -8.10 -17.15
C ARG A 318 10.15 -8.56 -15.70
N ASN A 319 10.62 -7.76 -14.76
CA ASN A 319 10.57 -8.09 -13.34
C ASN A 319 9.13 -8.04 -12.81
N VAL A 320 8.32 -7.11 -13.30
CA VAL A 320 6.90 -6.98 -12.97
C VAL A 320 6.12 -8.20 -13.45
N MET A 321 6.27 -8.61 -14.71
CA MET A 321 5.62 -9.80 -15.26
C MET A 321 5.99 -11.06 -14.48
N LYS A 322 7.27 -11.19 -14.10
CA LYS A 322 7.75 -12.30 -13.27
C LYS A 322 7.15 -12.28 -11.85
N PHE A 323 6.99 -11.10 -11.25
CA PHE A 323 6.35 -10.94 -9.94
C PHE A 323 4.85 -11.28 -9.98
N LEU A 324 4.16 -10.85 -11.05
CA LEU A 324 2.74 -11.15 -11.29
C LEU A 324 2.51 -12.60 -11.78
N ASN A 325 3.57 -13.27 -12.23
CA ASN A 325 3.53 -14.61 -12.80
C ASN A 325 2.62 -14.67 -14.05
N ILE A 326 2.73 -13.70 -14.95
CA ILE A 326 1.93 -13.59 -16.19
C ILE A 326 2.80 -13.48 -17.43
#